data_AF-A0AB39V895-F1
#
_entry.id   AF-A0AB39V895-F1
#
_cell.length_a   1.000
_cell.length_b   1.000
_cell.length_c   1.000
_cell.angle_alpha   90.00
_cell.angle_beta   90.00
_cell.angle_gamma   90.00
#
_symmetry.space_group_name_H-M   'P 1'
#
loop_
_entity.id
_entity.type
_entity.pdbx_description
1 polymer ?
#
loop_
_entity_poly.entity_id
_entity_poly.type
_entity_poly.pdbx_seq_one_letter_code
_entity_poly.pdbx_strand_id
1 'polypeptide(L)'
;MIKTQIVADEKDLRILNVSFSHGSVHDFRLFCRSRVYFSKDVLLIADKGYIGIDKIHGNSLVPKKSTKKYKLTKEDKKYNSIISRRRIYIEHVNSHIKKFRIVSTCYRNKERKFSMRFSLICVIYNFEL
;
A
#
# COMPACT_ATOMS: atom_id res chain seq x y z
N MET A 1 13.06 5.06 -11.34
CA MET A 1 12.66 4.60 -9.99
C MET A 1 11.48 3.65 -10.15
N ILE A 2 11.52 2.49 -9.50
CA ILE A 2 10.45 1.48 -9.57
C ILE A 2 9.49 1.74 -8.41
N LYS A 3 8.20 1.70 -8.69
CA LYS A 3 7.14 1.80 -7.70
C LYS A 3 6.63 0.39 -7.38
N THR A 4 6.47 0.12 -6.09
CA THR A 4 5.97 -1.15 -5.60
C THR A 4 4.73 -0.92 -4.74
N GLN A 5 3.70 -1.74 -4.97
CA GLN A 5 2.50 -1.82 -4.17
C GLN A 5 2.52 -3.15 -3.41
N ILE A 6 2.20 -3.09 -2.13
CA ILE A 6 2.05 -4.27 -1.26
C ILE A 6 0.60 -4.29 -0.76
N VAL A 7 -0.02 -5.46 -0.85
CA VAL A 7 -1.29 -5.78 -0.21
C VAL A 7 -0.99 -6.80 0.87
N ALA A 8 -1.35 -6.49 2.11
CA ALA A 8 -1.17 -7.38 3.24
C ALA A 8 -2.49 -7.53 4.02
N ASP A 9 -2.65 -8.66 4.69
CA ASP A 9 -3.74 -8.87 5.62
C ASP A 9 -3.49 -8.13 6.95
N GLU A 10 -4.53 -7.53 7.53
CA GLU A 10 -4.40 -6.78 8.79
C GLU A 10 -4.22 -7.71 10.00
N LYS A 11 -4.81 -8.92 9.98
CA LYS A 11 -4.81 -9.83 11.14
C LYS A 11 -3.47 -10.54 11.28
N ASP A 12 -3.00 -11.14 10.19
CA ASP A 12 -1.80 -12.00 10.22
C ASP A 12 -0.55 -11.28 9.70
N LEU A 13 -0.68 -10.02 9.25
CA LEU A 13 0.40 -9.22 8.63
C LEU A 13 1.00 -9.82 7.35
N ARG A 14 0.45 -10.95 6.86
CA ARG A 14 0.94 -11.67 5.69
C ARG A 14 0.76 -10.84 4.43
N ILE A 15 1.80 -10.79 3.60
CA ILE A 15 1.74 -10.17 2.28
C ILE A 15 0.98 -11.10 1.34
N LEU A 16 -0.15 -10.63 0.83
CA LEU A 16 -1.03 -11.37 -0.08
C LEU A 16 -0.67 -11.13 -1.55
N ASN A 17 -0.28 -9.90 -1.88
CA ASN A 17 0.07 -9.53 -3.26
C ASN A 17 1.13 -8.43 -3.29
N VAL A 18 1.98 -8.49 -4.31
CA VAL A 18 2.96 -7.45 -4.64
C VAL A 18 2.84 -7.11 -6.12
N SER A 19 2.79 -5.81 -6.41
CA SER A 19 2.65 -5.29 -7.77
C SER A 19 3.68 -4.20 -8.06
N PHE A 20 4.10 -4.10 -9.32
CA PHE A 20 5.20 -3.22 -9.72
C PHE A 20 4.80 -2.32 -10.89
N SER A 21 5.34 -1.09 -10.92
CA SER A 21 5.27 -0.22 -12.08
C SER A 21 6.44 0.75 -12.13
N HIS A 22 6.54 1.51 -13.23
CA HIS A 22 7.41 2.68 -13.26
C HIS A 22 6.97 3.74 -12.23
N GLY A 23 7.95 4.49 -11.72
CA GLY A 23 7.76 5.48 -10.66
C GLY A 23 6.80 6.62 -10.98
N SER A 24 6.63 6.94 -12.27
CA SER A 24 5.70 7.97 -12.76
C SER A 24 4.23 7.56 -12.71
N VAL A 25 3.92 6.28 -12.50
CA VAL A 25 2.54 5.78 -12.43
C VAL A 25 1.93 6.17 -11.09
N HIS A 26 0.73 6.77 -11.11
CA HIS A 26 -0.03 7.09 -9.90
C HIS A 26 -0.45 5.83 -9.13
N ASP A 27 -0.49 5.88 -7.80
CA ASP A 27 -0.73 4.71 -6.94
C ASP A 27 -2.08 4.05 -7.23
N PHE A 28 -3.15 4.84 -7.37
CA PHE A 28 -4.45 4.32 -7.79
C PHE A 28 -4.42 3.63 -9.17
N ARG A 29 -3.63 4.14 -10.12
CA ARG A 29 -3.52 3.51 -11.45
C ARG A 29 -2.75 2.20 -11.39
N LEU A 30 -1.75 2.10 -10.49
CA LEU A 30 -1.06 0.84 -10.20
C LEU A 30 -2.04 -0.19 -9.62
N PHE A 31 -2.89 0.21 -8.66
CA PHE A 31 -3.93 -0.67 -8.12
C PHE A 31 -4.91 -1.17 -9.18
N CYS A 32 -5.42 -0.31 -10.07
CA CYS A 32 -6.31 -0.78 -11.13
C CYS A 32 -5.60 -1.75 -12.09
N ARG A 33 -4.28 -1.61 -12.28
CA ARG A 33 -3.47 -2.47 -13.15
C ARG A 33 -3.03 -3.77 -12.48
N SER A 34 -2.94 -3.81 -11.16
CA SER A 34 -2.56 -5.03 -10.43
C SER A 34 -3.60 -6.14 -10.55
N ARG A 35 -4.85 -5.79 -10.93
CA ARG A 35 -5.97 -6.73 -11.10
C ARG A 35 -6.22 -7.60 -9.86
N VAL A 36 -5.84 -7.10 -8.68
CA VAL A 36 -6.16 -7.77 -7.42
C VAL A 36 -7.65 -7.64 -7.18
N TYR A 37 -8.34 -8.77 -7.12
CA TYR A 37 -9.77 -8.82 -6.86
C TYR A 37 -10.00 -9.10 -5.37
N PHE A 38 -10.85 -8.29 -4.75
CA PHE A 38 -11.27 -8.47 -3.37
C PHE A 38 -12.76 -8.79 -3.33
N SER A 39 -13.17 -9.70 -2.44
CA SER A 39 -14.60 -9.89 -2.18
C SER A 39 -15.18 -8.59 -1.61
N LYS A 40 -16.45 -8.30 -1.94
CA LYS A 40 -17.17 -7.09 -1.50
C LYS A 40 -17.19 -6.91 0.02
N ASP A 41 -17.11 -8.02 0.75
CA ASP A 41 -17.15 -8.06 2.22
C ASP A 41 -15.82 -7.69 2.87
N VAL A 42 -14.71 -7.74 2.11
CA VAL A 42 -13.37 -7.40 2.64
C VAL A 42 -13.25 -5.90 2.82
N LEU A 43 -12.81 -5.46 3.99
CA LEU A 43 -12.51 -4.05 4.24
C LEU A 43 -11.14 -3.70 3.65
N LEU A 44 -11.09 -2.74 2.71
CA LEU A 44 -9.82 -2.22 2.19
C LEU A 44 -9.39 -0.96 2.94
N ILE A 45 -8.15 -0.91 3.39
CA ILE A 45 -7.57 0.27 4.04
C ILE A 45 -6.40 0.75 3.21
N ALA A 46 -6.45 2.00 2.73
CA ALA A 46 -5.45 2.52 1.82
C ALA A 46 -5.01 3.96 2.16
N ASP A 47 -3.87 4.37 1.60
CA ASP A 47 -3.38 5.75 1.72
C ASP A 47 -4.17 6.72 0.83
N LYS A 48 -3.99 8.02 1.05
CA LYS A 48 -4.50 9.12 0.22
C LYS A 48 -4.11 8.99 -1.26
N GLY A 49 -3.07 8.25 -1.61
CA GLY A 49 -2.71 7.92 -3.00
C GLY A 49 -3.77 7.08 -3.73
N TYR A 50 -4.71 6.48 -3.00
CA TYR A 50 -5.79 5.63 -3.49
C TYR A 50 -7.17 6.28 -3.40
N ILE A 51 -7.25 7.61 -3.32
CA ILE A 51 -8.52 8.34 -3.40
C ILE A 51 -9.28 7.91 -4.67
N GLY A 52 -10.56 7.53 -4.53
CA GLY A 52 -11.41 7.03 -5.60
C GLY A 52 -11.54 5.50 -5.63
N ILE A 53 -10.88 4.77 -4.73
CA ILE A 53 -11.01 3.31 -4.59
C ILE A 53 -12.43 2.87 -4.19
N ASP A 54 -13.18 3.74 -3.52
CA ASP A 54 -14.60 3.58 -3.17
C ASP A 54 -15.50 3.30 -4.39
N LYS A 55 -15.12 3.81 -5.57
CA LYS A 55 -15.86 3.58 -6.81
C LYS A 55 -15.67 2.17 -7.37
N ILE A 56 -14.55 1.52 -7.03
CA ILE A 56 -14.23 0.15 -7.45
C ILE A 56 -14.70 -0.83 -6.38
N HIS A 57 -14.48 -0.47 -5.11
CA HIS A 57 -14.77 -1.30 -3.96
C HIS A 57 -15.40 -0.46 -2.84
N GLY A 58 -16.71 -0.61 -2.67
CA GLY A 58 -17.50 0.21 -1.74
C GLY A 58 -17.10 0.06 -0.27
N ASN A 59 -16.55 -1.10 0.12
CA ASN A 59 -16.07 -1.34 1.48
C ASN A 59 -14.60 -0.93 1.65
N SER A 60 -14.31 0.35 1.43
CA SER A 60 -12.94 0.90 1.51
C SER A 60 -12.83 2.14 2.39
N LEU A 61 -11.71 2.24 3.11
CA LEU A 61 -11.35 3.33 4.00
C LEU A 61 -10.10 4.03 3.47
N VAL A 62 -10.28 5.28 3.06
CA VAL A 62 -9.20 6.17 2.65
C VAL A 62 -9.27 7.45 3.49
N PRO A 63 -8.13 8.00 3.98
CA PRO A 63 -8.14 9.25 4.70
C PRO A 63 -8.69 10.39 3.86
N LYS A 64 -9.52 11.25 4.46
CA LYS A 64 -10.03 12.47 3.82
C LYS A 64 -8.89 13.46 3.59
N LYS A 65 -8.84 14.03 2.39
CA LYS A 65 -7.84 15.02 1.98
C LYS A 65 -8.38 16.43 2.18
N SER A 66 -7.62 17.29 2.86
CA SER A 66 -7.90 18.73 2.89
C SER A 66 -7.67 19.36 1.52
N THR A 67 -8.53 20.27 1.10
CA THR A 67 -8.33 21.09 -0.11
C THR A 67 -8.33 22.57 0.25
N LYS A 68 -7.89 23.43 -0.68
CA LYS A 68 -7.88 24.89 -0.46
C LYS A 68 -9.26 25.43 -0.07
N LYS A 69 -10.32 24.88 -0.67
CA LYS A 69 -11.72 25.28 -0.43
C LYS A 69 -12.36 24.56 0.74
N TYR A 70 -11.93 23.33 1.04
CA TYR A 70 -12.53 22.48 2.08
C TYR A 70 -11.47 22.02 3.08
N LYS A 71 -11.42 22.70 4.23
CA LYS A 71 -10.59 22.30 5.37
C LYS A 71 -11.21 21.09 6.09
N LEU A 72 -10.37 20.29 6.73
CA LEU A 72 -10.83 19.13 7.51
C LEU A 72 -11.59 19.60 8.75
N THR A 73 -12.80 19.08 8.92
CA THR A 73 -13.61 19.27 10.13
C THR A 73 -13.01 18.49 11.31
N LYS A 74 -13.50 18.72 12.53
CA LYS A 74 -13.09 17.93 13.71
C LYS A 74 -13.41 16.44 13.52
N GLU A 75 -14.54 16.13 12.89
CA GLU A 75 -14.97 14.76 12.58
C GLU A 75 -14.04 14.10 11.56
N ASP A 76 -13.66 14.81 10.49
CA ASP A 76 -12.72 14.29 9.49
C ASP A 76 -11.36 13.97 10.09
N LYS A 77 -10.91 14.79 11.06
CA LYS A 77 -9.67 14.53 11.80
C LYS A 77 -9.79 13.28 12.68
N LYS A 78 -10.92 13.08 13.36
CA LYS A 78 -11.18 11.88 14.17
C LYS A 78 -11.21 10.63 13.28
N TYR A 79 -11.89 10.71 12.14
CA TYR A 79 -11.91 9.64 11.12
C TYR A 79 -10.50 9.32 10.61
N ASN A 80 -9.74 10.34 10.21
CA ASN A 80 -8.35 10.15 9.76
C ASN A 80 -7.46 9.53 10.84
N SER A 81 -7.66 9.91 12.12
CA SER A 81 -6.92 9.33 13.24
C SER A 81 -7.19 7.83 13.40
N ILE A 82 -8.44 7.38 13.23
CA ILE A 82 -8.80 5.96 13.26
C ILE A 82 -8.12 5.20 12.12
N ILE A 83 -8.15 5.75 10.90
CA ILE A 83 -7.47 5.12 9.74
C ILE A 83 -5.95 5.07 9.96
N SER A 84 -5.35 6.16 10.44
CA SER A 84 -3.91 6.19 10.73
C SER A 84 -3.52 5.11 11.73
N ARG A 85 -4.34 4.82 12.76
CA ARG A 85 -4.07 3.73 13.69
C ARG A 85 -4.09 2.36 13.01
N ARG A 86 -5.07 2.08 12.16
CA ARG A 86 -5.12 0.81 11.41
C ARG A 86 -3.97 0.67 10.41
N ARG A 87 -3.46 1.78 9.88
CA ARG A 87 -2.33 1.77 8.94
C ARG A 87 -0.97 1.45 9.57
N ILE A 88 -0.85 1.46 10.89
CA ILE A 88 0.41 1.12 11.59
C ILE A 88 0.89 -0.28 11.17
N TYR A 89 -0.03 -1.23 10.96
CA TYR A 89 0.30 -2.59 10.54
C TYR A 89 1.01 -2.65 9.18
N ILE A 90 0.48 -1.97 8.16
CA ILE A 90 1.14 -1.92 6.85
C ILE A 90 2.45 -1.12 6.90
N GLU A 91 2.57 -0.17 7.82
CA GLU A 91 3.83 0.55 8.07
C GLU A 91 4.89 -0.36 8.70
N HIS A 92 4.51 -1.28 9.59
CA HIS A 92 5.41 -2.31 10.12
C HIS A 92 5.93 -3.24 9.02
N VAL A 93 5.04 -3.73 8.15
CA VAL A 93 5.42 -4.54 6.97
C VAL A 93 6.42 -3.77 6.10
N ASN A 94 6.10 -2.52 5.76
CA ASN A 94 6.99 -1.66 4.96
C ASN A 94 8.33 -1.39 5.64
N SER A 95 8.33 -1.18 6.95
CA SER A 95 9.53 -0.95 7.75
C SER A 95 10.44 -2.19 7.74
N HIS A 96 9.85 -3.38 7.93
CA HIS A 96 10.59 -4.64 7.85
C HIS A 96 11.23 -4.81 6.46
N ILE A 97 10.47 -4.65 5.38
CA ILE A 97 11.00 -4.79 4.00
C ILE A 97 12.11 -3.77 3.72
N LYS A 98 12.02 -2.55 4.29
CA LYS A 98 13.05 -1.52 4.13
C LYS A 98 14.34 -1.79 4.92
N LYS A 99 14.39 -2.78 5.82
CA LYS A 99 15.64 -3.24 6.42
C LYS A 99 16.63 -3.74 5.36
N PHE A 100 16.13 -4.32 4.27
CA PHE A 100 16.96 -4.76 3.16
C PHE A 100 17.49 -3.55 2.38
N ARG A 101 18.83 -3.36 2.39
CA ARG A 101 19.50 -2.23 1.70
C ARG A 101 19.16 -2.10 0.21
N ILE A 102 18.81 -3.23 -0.42
CA ILE A 102 18.38 -3.27 -1.83
C ILE A 102 17.06 -2.52 -2.08
N VAL A 103 16.23 -2.34 -1.04
CA VAL A 103 14.97 -1.60 -1.06
C VAL A 103 15.13 -0.19 -0.48
N SER A 104 15.90 -0.01 0.60
CA SER A 104 16.02 1.30 1.26
C SER A 104 16.99 2.28 0.60
N THR A 105 17.88 1.80 -0.26
CA THR A 105 18.84 2.66 -0.98
C THR A 105 18.60 2.63 -2.50
N CYS A 106 19.26 3.51 -3.25
CA CYS A 106 19.18 3.52 -4.70
C CYS A 106 19.57 2.16 -5.29
N TYR A 107 18.63 1.52 -5.99
CA TYR A 107 18.86 0.24 -6.62
C TYR A 107 19.84 0.37 -7.80
N ARG A 108 21.01 -0.28 -7.71
CA ARG A 108 22.09 -0.21 -8.72
C ARG A 108 22.13 -1.40 -9.69
N ASN A 109 21.22 -2.36 -9.53
CA ASN A 109 21.21 -3.59 -10.32
C ASN A 109 20.29 -3.47 -11.56
N LYS A 110 20.33 -4.46 -12.46
CA LYS A 110 19.43 -4.52 -13.63
C LYS A 110 17.96 -4.48 -13.18
N GLU A 111 17.24 -3.43 -13.58
CA GLU A 111 15.82 -3.16 -13.24
C GLU A 111 14.90 -4.34 -13.54
N ARG A 112 15.11 -5.05 -14.66
CA ARG A 112 14.32 -6.24 -15.04
C ARG A 112 14.29 -7.36 -13.99
N LYS A 113 15.25 -7.39 -13.06
CA LYS A 113 15.33 -8.39 -11.98
C LYS A 113 14.83 -7.86 -10.63
N PHE A 114 14.39 -6.61 -10.56
CA PHE A 114 13.94 -6.01 -9.30
C PHE A 114 12.68 -6.68 -8.76
N SER A 115 11.67 -6.90 -9.60
CA SER A 115 10.42 -7.54 -9.20
C SER A 115 10.66 -8.89 -8.54
N MET A 116 11.43 -9.77 -9.19
CA MET A 116 11.79 -11.08 -8.63
C MET A 116 12.50 -10.96 -7.28
N ARG A 117 13.48 -10.07 -7.14
CA ARG A 117 14.21 -9.88 -5.88
C ARG A 117 13.33 -9.34 -4.76
N PHE A 118 12.45 -8.40 -5.09
CA PHE A 118 11.51 -7.84 -4.13
C PHE A 118 10.47 -8.89 -3.70
N SER A 119 9.95 -9.68 -4.64
CA SER A 119 9.06 -10.80 -4.34
C SER A 119 9.72 -11.83 -3.40
N LEU A 120 10.99 -12.18 -3.62
CA LEU A 120 11.73 -13.07 -2.72
C LEU A 120 11.84 -12.51 -1.29
N ILE A 121 12.09 -11.20 -1.15
CA ILE A 121 12.11 -10.54 0.16
C ILE A 121 10.74 -10.64 0.85
N CYS A 122 9.65 -10.45 0.10
CA CYS A 122 8.30 -10.58 0.64
C CYS A 122 7.97 -12.02 1.06
N VAL A 123 8.47 -13.01 0.31
CA VAL A 123 8.33 -14.43 0.66
C VAL A 123 9.11 -14.75 1.94
N ILE A 124 10.34 -14.25 2.08
CA ILE A 124 11.14 -14.41 3.31
C ILE A 124 10.40 -13.79 4.50
N TYR A 125 9.89 -12.58 4.35
CA TYR A 125 9.08 -11.93 5.40
C TYR A 125 7.88 -12.79 5.81
N ASN A 126 7.14 -13.32 4.85
CA ASN A 126 6.00 -14.21 5.14
C ASN A 126 6.40 -15.53 5.81
N PHE A 127 7.63 -16.01 5.60
CA PHE A 127 8.16 -17.22 6.23
C PHE A 127 8.62 -16.98 7.68
N GLU A 128 9.06 -15.75 8.00
CA GLU A 128 9.52 -15.35 9.34
C GLU A 128 8.39 -14.87 10.28
N LEU A 129 7.17 -14.69 9.76
CA LEU A 129 5.96 -14.32 10.51
C LEU A 129 5.44 -15.47 11.38
#